data_AF-A0ABD5TB59-F1
#
_entry.id   AF-A0ABD5TB59-F1
#
_cell.length_a   1.000
_cell.length_b   1.000
_cell.length_c   1.000
_cell.angle_alpha   90.00
_cell.angle_beta   90.00
_cell.angle_gamma   90.00
#
_symmetry.space_group_name_H-M   'P 1'
#
loop_
_entity.id
_entity.type
_entity.pdbx_description
1 polymer ?
#
loop_
_entity_poly.entity_id
_entity_poly.type
_entity_poly.pdbx_seq_one_letter_code
_entity_poly.pdbx_strand_id
1 'polypeptide(L)'
;MNVELGPPGGTIEARAVAIRTAQALIAVFAGVVAAGAVVPAFEWLALTLGFGADSAATAVFITVGNAAGFAAAALLFLLYAGDLDVLRVRRPTVRDAGVAVAGAVGLVVAGYGILLAFAAAGLSPSTNEALTNPPLYFLAMIPLSFLTVAVGEELLFRGVVQGELGRALGPAGAVAGASLLFGLLHYVAGTGTPAEKLVYVAVAATLGLGLGALYEYTDSIAVPIVVHGAYNAVQFGVQYVEATGL
;
A
#
# COMPACT_ATOMS: atom_id res chain seq x y z
N MET A 1 3.28 15.08 -25.16
CA MET A 1 4.60 15.62 -24.82
C MET A 1 5.21 14.68 -23.81
N ASN A 2 6.26 13.96 -24.21
CA ASN A 2 6.95 13.01 -23.33
C ASN A 2 7.81 13.84 -22.36
N VAL A 3 7.48 13.83 -21.08
CA VAL A 3 8.37 14.36 -20.04
C VAL A 3 9.40 13.27 -19.78
N GLU A 4 10.64 13.53 -20.18
CA GLU A 4 11.78 12.66 -19.87
C GLU A 4 12.06 12.79 -18.37
N LEU A 5 11.51 11.88 -17.57
CA LEU A 5 11.85 11.75 -16.15
C LEU A 5 13.16 10.95 -16.06
N GLY A 6 14.26 11.65 -16.32
CA GLY A 6 15.63 11.14 -16.23
C GLY A 6 16.61 12.19 -16.77
N PRO A 7 17.88 12.18 -16.36
CA PRO A 7 18.87 13.10 -16.92
C PRO A 7 18.95 12.89 -18.44
N PRO A 8 18.85 13.96 -19.26
CA PRO A 8 18.97 13.84 -20.71
C PRO A 8 20.40 13.44 -21.04
N GLY A 9 20.62 12.14 -21.29
CA GLY A 9 21.90 11.55 -21.64
C GLY A 9 22.99 11.65 -20.55
N GLY A 10 23.01 10.79 -19.54
CA GLY A 10 24.13 10.82 -18.58
C GLY A 10 24.02 9.80 -17.47
N THR A 11 25.18 9.28 -17.07
CA THR A 11 25.39 8.33 -15.96
C THR A 11 24.54 8.63 -14.72
N ILE A 12 23.95 7.60 -14.12
CA ILE A 12 23.28 7.69 -12.81
C ILE A 12 24.24 8.30 -11.79
N GLU A 13 23.95 9.51 -11.32
CA GLU A 13 24.78 10.18 -10.33
C GLU A 13 24.60 9.53 -8.96
N ALA A 14 25.65 8.90 -8.43
CA ALA A 14 25.60 8.17 -7.16
C ALA A 14 25.09 9.04 -5.99
N ARG A 15 25.43 10.34 -5.99
CA ARG A 15 24.95 11.30 -4.99
C ARG A 15 23.45 11.53 -5.09
N ALA A 16 22.91 11.68 -6.31
CA ALA A 16 21.48 11.84 -6.51
C ALA A 16 20.71 10.59 -6.07
N VAL A 17 21.21 9.40 -6.40
CA VAL A 17 20.65 8.13 -5.92
C VAL A 17 20.63 8.07 -4.40
N ALA A 18 21.75 8.39 -3.74
CA ALA A 18 21.84 8.35 -2.29
C ALA A 18 20.84 9.31 -1.62
N ILE A 19 20.73 10.55 -2.12
CA ILE A 19 19.80 11.55 -1.58
C ILE A 19 18.34 11.10 -1.76
N ARG A 20 17.96 10.69 -2.97
CA ARG A 20 16.58 10.25 -3.27
C ARG A 20 16.19 8.99 -2.52
N THR A 21 17.12 8.05 -2.39
CA THR A 21 16.93 6.84 -1.57
C THR A 21 16.76 7.21 -0.10
N ALA A 22 17.57 8.13 0.43
CA ALA A 22 17.43 8.60 1.81
C ALA A 22 16.07 9.29 2.04
N GLN A 23 15.62 10.14 1.10
CA GLN A 23 14.31 10.78 1.17
C GLN A 23 13.17 9.75 1.16
N ALA A 24 13.24 8.75 0.29
CA ALA A 24 12.28 7.64 0.26
C ALA A 24 12.23 6.88 1.59
N LEU A 25 13.38 6.55 2.17
CA LEU A 25 13.46 5.87 3.47
C LEU A 25 12.92 6.74 4.62
N ILE A 26 13.26 8.04 4.62
CA ILE A 26 12.72 9.01 5.59
C ILE A 26 11.21 9.12 5.45
N ALA A 27 10.66 9.14 4.24
CA ALA A 27 9.22 9.18 4.01
C ALA A 27 8.53 7.93 4.59
N VAL A 28 9.06 6.73 4.36
CA VAL A 28 8.52 5.50 4.95
C VAL A 28 8.56 5.57 6.48
N PHE A 29 9.70 5.98 7.06
CA PHE A 29 9.84 6.13 8.50
C PHE A 29 8.86 7.16 9.08
N ALA A 30 8.74 8.33 8.45
CA ALA A 30 7.80 9.37 8.83
C ALA A 30 6.34 8.89 8.73
N GLY A 31 6.01 8.08 7.72
CA GLY A 31 4.73 7.41 7.60
C GLY A 31 4.42 6.52 8.81
N VAL A 32 5.36 5.65 9.18
CA VAL A 32 5.20 4.76 10.37
C VAL A 32 5.05 5.56 11.66
N VAL A 33 5.87 6.61 11.84
CA VAL A 33 5.78 7.48 13.02
C VAL A 33 4.44 8.22 13.06
N ALA A 34 3.99 8.76 11.93
CA ALA A 34 2.70 9.45 11.83
C ALA A 34 1.53 8.50 12.11
N ALA A 35 1.54 7.29 11.55
CA ALA A 35 0.55 6.27 11.84
C ALA A 35 0.52 5.93 13.34
N GLY A 36 1.67 5.67 13.96
CA GLY A 36 1.78 5.40 15.39
C GLY A 36 1.30 6.56 16.28
N ALA A 37 1.45 7.81 15.82
CA ALA A 37 0.96 8.99 16.54
C ALA A 37 -0.55 9.22 16.37
N VAL A 38 -1.12 8.87 15.21
CA VAL A 38 -2.53 9.10 14.87
C VAL A 38 -3.45 8.00 15.40
N VAL A 39 -2.99 6.75 15.39
CA VAL A 39 -3.80 5.58 15.81
C VAL A 39 -4.40 5.74 17.22
N PRO A 40 -3.65 6.15 18.26
CA PRO A 40 -4.21 6.31 19.62
C PRO A 40 -5.35 7.33 19.69
N ALA A 41 -5.30 8.38 18.85
CA ALA A 41 -6.38 9.38 18.81
C ALA A 41 -7.66 8.82 18.19
N PHE A 42 -7.54 7.95 17.18
CA PHE A 42 -8.68 7.28 16.55
C PHE A 42 -9.29 6.21 17.46
N GLU A 43 -8.46 5.45 18.16
CA GLU A 43 -8.92 4.51 19.19
C GLU A 43 -9.66 5.23 20.31
N TRP A 44 -9.07 6.30 20.84
CA TRP A 44 -9.69 7.14 21.86
C TRP A 44 -11.04 7.71 21.41
N LEU A 45 -11.14 8.15 20.15
CA LEU A 45 -12.38 8.63 19.57
C LEU A 45 -13.44 7.51 19.52
N ALA A 46 -13.09 6.30 19.10
CA ALA A 46 -14.01 5.17 19.06
C ALA A 46 -14.57 4.84 20.45
N LEU A 47 -13.70 4.79 21.46
CA LEU A 47 -14.08 4.53 22.86
C LEU A 47 -14.98 5.65 23.41
N THR A 48 -14.69 6.91 23.09
CA THR A 48 -15.49 8.08 23.49
C THR A 48 -16.89 8.07 22.86
N LEU A 49 -17.02 7.52 21.65
CA LEU A 49 -18.30 7.30 20.97
C LEU A 49 -19.08 6.09 21.56
N GLY A 50 -18.51 5.39 22.54
CA GLY A 50 -19.14 4.29 23.26
C GLY A 50 -18.94 2.91 22.63
N PHE A 51 -18.03 2.76 21.65
CA PHE A 51 -17.68 1.44 21.13
C PHE A 51 -16.80 0.67 22.12
N GLY A 52 -16.97 -0.65 22.18
CA GLY A 52 -16.13 -1.52 23.02
C GLY A 52 -14.70 -1.63 22.48
N ALA A 53 -13.71 -1.81 23.35
CA ALA A 53 -12.30 -1.90 22.96
C ALA A 53 -12.04 -3.00 21.90
N ASP A 54 -12.58 -4.20 22.14
CA ASP A 54 -12.43 -5.35 21.23
C ASP A 54 -13.52 -5.41 20.14
N SER A 55 -14.21 -4.28 19.87
CA SER A 55 -15.29 -4.25 18.89
C SER A 55 -14.77 -4.06 17.46
N ALA A 56 -15.54 -4.55 16.49
CA ALA A 56 -15.26 -4.31 15.07
C ALA A 56 -15.16 -2.82 14.73
N ALA A 57 -15.99 -1.98 15.37
CA ALA A 57 -15.95 -0.54 15.17
C ALA A 57 -14.60 0.04 15.60
N THR A 58 -14.12 -0.27 16.81
CA THR A 58 -12.81 0.20 17.29
C THR A 58 -11.67 -0.27 16.39
N ALA A 59 -11.70 -1.53 15.94
CA ALA A 59 -10.73 -2.05 14.97
C ALA A 59 -10.74 -1.28 13.63
N VAL A 60 -11.92 -0.91 13.13
CA VAL A 60 -12.06 -0.05 11.94
C VAL A 60 -11.44 1.31 12.21
N PHE A 61 -11.73 1.96 13.34
CA PHE A 61 -11.15 3.26 13.68
C PHE A 61 -9.62 3.21 13.73
N ILE A 62 -9.05 2.18 14.36
CA ILE A 62 -7.59 1.96 14.40
C ILE A 62 -7.03 1.83 12.98
N THR A 63 -7.64 1.00 12.12
CA THR A 63 -7.18 0.79 10.74
C THR A 63 -7.26 2.07 9.91
N VAL A 64 -8.35 2.84 10.06
CA VAL A 64 -8.52 4.14 9.40
C VAL A 64 -7.52 5.16 9.92
N GLY A 65 -7.23 5.16 11.22
CA GLY A 65 -6.21 6.02 11.83
C GLY A 65 -4.81 5.75 11.30
N ASN A 66 -4.46 4.46 11.11
CA ASN A 66 -3.20 4.06 10.49
C ASN A 66 -3.10 4.61 9.05
N ALA A 67 -4.14 4.39 8.23
CA ALA A 67 -4.20 4.91 6.86
C ALA A 67 -4.15 6.45 6.81
N ALA A 68 -4.82 7.12 7.74
CA ALA A 68 -4.79 8.58 7.87
C ALA A 68 -3.39 9.10 8.22
N GLY A 69 -2.65 8.38 9.07
CA GLY A 69 -1.24 8.71 9.37
C GLY A 69 -0.33 8.63 8.15
N PHE A 70 -0.45 7.56 7.35
CA PHE A 70 0.29 7.45 6.08
C PHE A 70 -0.09 8.55 5.08
N ALA A 71 -1.39 8.80 4.90
CA ALA A 71 -1.86 9.87 4.03
C ALA A 71 -1.34 11.24 4.49
N ALA A 72 -1.39 11.53 5.79
CA ALA A 72 -0.89 12.78 6.36
C ALA A 72 0.62 12.94 6.14
N ALA A 73 1.43 11.93 6.44
CA ALA A 73 2.87 11.97 6.22
C ALA A 73 3.22 12.19 4.74
N ALA A 74 2.55 11.46 3.84
CA ALA A 74 2.77 11.59 2.41
C ALA A 74 2.40 12.99 1.90
N LEU A 75 1.22 13.50 2.26
CA LEU A 75 0.76 14.82 1.84
C LEU A 75 1.63 15.94 2.42
N LEU A 76 2.03 15.85 3.70
CA LEU A 76 2.94 16.82 4.30
C LEU A 76 4.30 16.83 3.59
N PHE A 77 4.84 15.66 3.25
CA PHE A 77 6.08 15.55 2.49
C PHE A 77 5.94 16.24 1.12
N LEU A 78 4.88 15.95 0.37
CA LEU A 78 4.68 16.51 -0.96
C LEU A 78 4.39 18.01 -0.94
N LEU A 79 3.63 18.49 0.05
CA LEU A 79 3.37 19.92 0.25
C LEU A 79 4.64 20.67 0.61
N TYR A 80 5.50 20.09 1.47
CA TYR A 80 6.80 20.66 1.81
C TYR A 80 7.75 20.67 0.60
N ALA A 81 7.76 19.61 -0.19
CA ALA A 81 8.55 19.50 -1.41
C ALA A 81 8.03 20.39 -2.56
N GLY A 82 6.75 20.81 -2.50
CA GLY A 82 6.10 21.57 -3.56
C GLY A 82 5.82 20.75 -4.82
N ASP A 83 5.64 19.43 -4.70
CA ASP A 83 5.58 18.51 -5.85
C ASP A 83 4.36 17.58 -5.77
N LEU A 84 3.16 18.19 -5.80
CA LEU A 84 1.91 17.43 -5.87
C LEU A 84 1.65 16.83 -7.26
N ASP A 85 2.35 17.31 -8.29
CA ASP A 85 2.20 16.83 -9.67
C ASP A 85 2.62 15.37 -9.81
N VAL A 86 3.50 14.88 -8.93
CA VAL A 86 3.81 13.46 -8.81
C VAL A 86 2.55 12.62 -8.56
N LEU A 87 1.48 13.14 -7.97
CA LEU A 87 0.25 12.35 -7.78
C LEU A 87 -0.48 12.07 -9.10
N ARG A 88 -0.17 12.79 -10.18
CA ARG A 88 -0.78 12.60 -11.51
C ARG A 88 -2.31 12.55 -11.43
N VAL A 89 -2.88 13.47 -10.65
CA VAL A 89 -4.33 13.53 -10.43
C VAL A 89 -5.00 14.03 -11.70
N ARG A 90 -5.74 13.15 -12.35
CA ARG A 90 -6.52 13.45 -13.56
C ARG A 90 -7.86 12.74 -13.50
N ARG A 91 -8.80 13.18 -14.36
CA ARG A 91 -10.09 12.51 -14.47
C ARG A 91 -9.91 11.08 -15.02
N PRO A 92 -10.45 10.05 -14.36
CA PRO A 92 -10.43 8.69 -14.90
C PRO A 92 -11.17 8.59 -16.23
N THR A 93 -10.69 7.71 -17.10
CA THR A 93 -11.25 7.38 -18.40
C THR A 93 -11.85 5.98 -18.40
N VAL A 94 -12.61 5.62 -19.43
CA VAL A 94 -13.12 4.24 -19.60
C VAL A 94 -11.97 3.23 -19.74
N ARG A 95 -10.86 3.63 -20.37
CA ARG A 95 -9.65 2.82 -20.44
C ARG A 95 -9.10 2.55 -19.04
N ASP A 96 -9.07 3.54 -18.17
CA ASP A 96 -8.61 3.38 -16.78
C ASP A 96 -9.50 2.41 -16.01
N ALA A 97 -10.81 2.43 -16.22
CA ALA A 97 -11.72 1.47 -15.62
C ALA A 97 -11.44 0.03 -16.10
N GLY A 98 -11.23 -0.18 -17.40
CA GLY A 98 -10.85 -1.48 -17.95
C GLY A 98 -9.50 -1.99 -17.42
N VAL A 99 -8.52 -1.09 -17.33
CA VAL A 99 -7.20 -1.39 -16.75
C VAL A 99 -7.31 -1.69 -15.26
N ALA A 100 -8.16 -0.97 -14.52
CA ALA A 100 -8.36 -1.21 -13.09
C ALA A 100 -8.98 -2.59 -12.84
N VAL A 101 -9.98 -2.99 -13.62
CA VAL A 101 -10.59 -4.33 -13.51
C VAL A 101 -9.56 -5.42 -13.84
N ALA A 102 -8.84 -5.29 -14.96
CA ALA A 102 -7.82 -6.25 -15.36
C ALA A 102 -6.66 -6.31 -14.34
N GLY A 103 -6.26 -5.16 -13.81
CA GLY A 103 -5.23 -5.05 -12.77
C GLY A 103 -5.67 -5.71 -11.47
N ALA A 104 -6.91 -5.51 -11.03
CA ALA A 104 -7.45 -6.15 -9.83
C ALA A 104 -7.48 -7.68 -9.96
N VAL A 105 -7.99 -8.19 -11.09
CA VAL A 105 -7.97 -9.64 -11.37
C VAL A 105 -6.54 -10.15 -11.43
N GLY A 106 -5.65 -9.44 -12.13
CA GLY A 106 -4.24 -9.80 -12.24
C GLY A 106 -3.53 -9.87 -10.90
N LEU A 107 -3.77 -8.90 -10.00
CA LEU A 107 -3.19 -8.90 -8.65
C LEU A 107 -3.72 -10.04 -7.79
N VAL A 108 -5.03 -10.33 -7.85
CA VAL A 108 -5.62 -11.45 -7.11
C VAL A 108 -5.00 -12.77 -7.58
N VAL A 109 -4.92 -12.98 -8.90
CA VAL A 109 -4.30 -14.18 -9.48
C VAL A 109 -2.81 -14.27 -9.12
N ALA A 110 -2.06 -13.17 -9.19
CA ALA A 110 -0.65 -13.14 -8.82
C ALA A 110 -0.45 -13.45 -7.33
N GLY A 111 -1.27 -12.86 -6.46
CA GLY A 111 -1.23 -13.07 -5.01
C GLY A 111 -1.49 -14.52 -4.61
N TYR A 112 -2.56 -15.14 -5.14
CA TYR A 112 -2.82 -16.56 -4.87
C TYR A 112 -1.81 -17.49 -5.56
N GLY A 113 -1.33 -17.12 -6.76
CA GLY A 113 -0.31 -17.88 -7.46
C GLY A 113 1.01 -17.95 -6.70
N ILE A 114 1.46 -16.83 -6.12
CA ILE A 114 2.68 -16.82 -5.31
C ILE A 114 2.51 -17.57 -3.99
N LEU A 115 1.33 -17.48 -3.36
CA LEU A 115 1.00 -18.27 -2.17
C LEU A 115 1.03 -19.77 -2.47
N LEU A 116 0.47 -20.21 -3.60
CA LEU A 116 0.51 -21.59 -4.02
C LEU A 116 1.94 -22.08 -4.30
N ALA A 117 2.78 -21.24 -4.91
CA ALA A 117 4.18 -21.56 -5.16
C ALA A 117 4.96 -21.77 -3.85
N PHE A 118 4.74 -20.92 -2.84
CA PHE A 118 5.33 -21.10 -1.52
C PHE A 118 4.79 -22.34 -0.80
N ALA A 119 3.48 -22.60 -0.89
CA ALA A 119 2.88 -23.80 -0.31
C ALA A 119 3.46 -25.10 -0.90
N ALA A 120 3.73 -25.11 -2.21
CA ALA A 120 4.40 -26.23 -2.88
C ALA A 120 5.85 -26.46 -2.38
N ALA A 121 6.48 -25.43 -1.82
CA ALA A 121 7.79 -25.50 -1.17
C ALA A 121 7.70 -25.79 0.35
N GLY A 122 6.50 -26.06 0.89
CA GLY A 122 6.28 -26.29 2.32
C GLY A 122 6.33 -25.02 3.18
N LEU A 123 6.13 -23.85 2.57
CA LEU A 123 6.15 -22.55 3.24
C LEU A 123 4.74 -21.94 3.30
N SER A 124 4.41 -21.31 4.41
CA SER A 124 3.14 -20.59 4.63
C SER A 124 3.40 -19.10 4.89
N PRO A 125 2.46 -18.20 4.54
CA PRO A 125 2.56 -16.80 4.93
C PRO A 125 2.32 -16.62 6.44
N SER A 126 2.87 -15.54 7.00
CA SER A 126 2.46 -15.07 8.33
C SER A 126 0.99 -14.71 8.33
N THR A 127 0.34 -14.86 9.50
CA THR A 127 -0.99 -14.30 9.71
C THR A 127 -0.90 -12.82 10.05
N ASN A 128 -1.84 -12.04 9.52
CA ASN A 128 -2.02 -10.64 9.87
C ASN A 128 -2.85 -10.57 11.17
N GLU A 129 -2.46 -9.74 12.14
CA GLU A 129 -3.24 -9.55 13.38
C GLU A 129 -4.67 -9.10 13.09
N ALA A 130 -4.88 -8.40 11.96
CA ALA A 130 -6.19 -8.00 11.50
C ALA A 130 -7.17 -9.17 11.31
N LEU A 131 -6.68 -10.40 11.12
CA LEU A 131 -7.48 -11.62 10.99
C LEU A 131 -8.12 -12.07 12.32
N THR A 132 -7.70 -11.50 13.45
CA THR A 132 -8.28 -11.78 14.77
C THR A 132 -9.52 -10.91 15.06
N ASN A 133 -9.85 -9.96 14.18
CA ASN A 133 -10.97 -9.05 14.36
C ASN A 133 -12.34 -9.74 14.17
N PRO A 134 -13.41 -9.19 14.76
CA PRO A 134 -14.75 -9.73 14.59
C PRO A 134 -15.22 -9.64 13.12
N PRO A 135 -16.08 -10.57 12.64
CA PRO A 135 -16.46 -10.62 11.22
C PRO A 135 -16.98 -9.31 10.61
N LEU A 136 -17.70 -8.50 11.39
CA LEU A 136 -18.20 -7.20 10.94
C LEU A 136 -17.09 -6.21 10.55
N TYR A 137 -15.88 -6.36 11.10
CA TYR A 137 -14.72 -5.59 10.69
C TYR A 137 -14.41 -5.85 9.21
N PHE A 138 -14.35 -7.11 8.79
CA PHE A 138 -14.04 -7.47 7.41
C PHE A 138 -15.07 -6.89 6.42
N LEU A 139 -16.37 -6.97 6.74
CA LEU A 139 -17.41 -6.34 5.91
C LEU A 139 -17.26 -4.83 5.80
N ALA A 140 -16.98 -4.14 6.92
CA ALA A 140 -16.77 -2.70 6.92
C ALA A 140 -15.52 -2.31 6.11
N MET A 141 -14.48 -3.15 6.16
CA MET A 141 -13.23 -2.91 5.45
C MET A 141 -13.31 -3.08 3.94
N ILE A 142 -14.30 -3.79 3.39
CA ILE A 142 -14.52 -3.90 1.94
C ILE A 142 -14.62 -2.53 1.26
N PRO A 143 -15.61 -1.66 1.59
CA PRO A 143 -15.68 -0.33 1.01
C PRO A 143 -14.60 0.60 1.55
N LEU A 144 -14.25 0.50 2.84
CA LEU A 144 -13.28 1.41 3.45
C LEU A 144 -11.87 1.25 2.88
N SER A 145 -11.48 0.05 2.42
CA SER A 145 -10.14 -0.16 1.87
C SER A 145 -9.88 0.71 0.63
N PHE A 146 -10.90 0.93 -0.21
CA PHE A 146 -10.79 1.85 -1.35
C PHE A 146 -10.63 3.32 -0.93
N LEU A 147 -11.21 3.68 0.21
CA LEU A 147 -11.34 5.07 0.65
C LEU A 147 -10.23 5.49 1.62
N THR A 148 -9.62 4.55 2.32
CA THR A 148 -8.67 4.81 3.40
C THR A 148 -7.36 4.10 3.15
N VAL A 149 -7.29 2.78 3.37
CA VAL A 149 -6.04 1.99 3.34
C VAL A 149 -5.29 2.16 2.01
N ALA A 150 -5.96 1.89 0.89
CA ALA A 150 -5.36 2.03 -0.43
C ALA A 150 -4.93 3.48 -0.70
N VAL A 151 -5.74 4.47 -0.28
CA VAL A 151 -5.39 5.89 -0.47
C VAL A 151 -4.12 6.24 0.31
N GLY A 152 -4.05 5.92 1.60
CA GLY A 152 -2.91 6.27 2.44
C GLY A 152 -1.62 5.58 1.99
N GLU A 153 -1.69 4.29 1.67
CA GLU A 153 -0.53 3.53 1.21
C GLU A 153 -0.07 3.94 -0.19
N GLU A 154 -0.98 4.14 -1.16
CA GLU A 154 -0.58 4.57 -2.50
C GLU A 154 -0.02 6.00 -2.50
N LEU A 155 -0.57 6.91 -1.68
CA LEU A 155 0.00 8.26 -1.52
C LEU A 155 1.45 8.19 -1.04
N LEU A 156 1.74 7.36 -0.04
CA LEU A 156 3.08 7.19 0.49
C LEU A 156 4.01 6.49 -0.50
N PHE A 157 3.60 5.34 -1.03
CA PHE A 157 4.49 4.49 -1.81
C PHE A 157 4.61 4.92 -3.28
N ARG A 158 3.52 5.36 -3.93
CA ARG A 158 3.53 5.75 -5.35
C ARG A 158 3.76 7.25 -5.49
N GLY A 159 3.09 8.03 -4.66
CA GLY A 159 3.28 9.48 -4.62
C GLY A 159 4.67 9.88 -4.15
N VAL A 160 5.12 9.38 -2.99
CA VAL A 160 6.41 9.80 -2.42
C VAL A 160 7.55 8.86 -2.77
N VAL A 161 7.52 7.61 -2.31
CA VAL A 161 8.67 6.70 -2.41
C VAL A 161 9.07 6.43 -3.86
N GLN A 162 8.12 5.98 -4.69
CA GLN A 162 8.36 5.73 -6.11
C GLN A 162 8.69 7.03 -6.86
N GLY A 163 8.02 8.14 -6.53
CA GLY A 163 8.35 9.47 -7.06
C GLY A 163 9.81 9.86 -6.84
N GLU A 164 10.29 9.78 -5.59
CA GLU A 164 11.69 10.09 -5.24
C GLU A 164 12.68 9.17 -5.95
N LEU A 165 12.45 7.85 -5.89
CA LEU A 165 13.31 6.88 -6.55
C LEU A 165 13.32 7.07 -8.07
N GLY A 166 12.18 7.44 -8.67
CA GLY A 166 12.03 7.70 -10.11
C GLY A 166 12.94 8.81 -10.61
N ARG A 167 13.17 9.85 -9.79
CA ARG A 167 14.07 10.96 -10.14
C ARG A 167 15.54 10.56 -10.24
N ALA A 168 15.95 9.41 -9.70
CA ALA A 168 17.34 8.95 -9.72
C ALA A 168 17.57 7.60 -10.42
N LEU A 169 16.58 6.71 -10.43
CA LEU A 169 16.70 5.33 -10.92
C LEU A 169 15.86 5.05 -12.17
N GLY A 170 15.04 6.02 -12.61
CA GLY A 170 14.06 5.84 -13.67
C GLY A 170 12.89 4.93 -13.26
N PRO A 171 11.91 4.72 -14.15
CA PRO A 171 10.65 4.06 -13.81
C PRO A 171 10.81 2.63 -13.27
N ALA A 172 11.64 1.81 -13.92
CA ALA A 172 11.81 0.41 -13.53
C ALA A 172 12.48 0.26 -12.14
N GLY A 173 13.53 1.04 -11.89
CA GLY A 173 14.21 1.04 -10.59
C GLY A 173 13.34 1.60 -9.47
N ALA A 174 12.51 2.60 -9.78
CA ALA A 174 11.56 3.16 -8.84
C ALA A 174 10.45 2.17 -8.45
N VAL A 175 9.85 1.49 -9.43
CA VAL A 175 8.86 0.44 -9.18
C VAL A 175 9.47 -0.67 -8.33
N ALA A 176 10.66 -1.17 -8.68
CA ALA A 176 11.31 -2.23 -7.92
C ALA A 176 11.63 -1.80 -6.48
N GLY A 177 12.22 -0.61 -6.30
CA GLY A 177 12.60 -0.11 -4.97
C GLY A 177 11.40 0.21 -4.09
N ALA A 178 10.36 0.87 -4.62
CA ALA A 178 9.15 1.17 -3.89
C ALA A 178 8.39 -0.11 -3.49
N SER A 179 8.35 -1.11 -4.37
CA SER A 179 7.71 -2.41 -4.11
C SER A 179 8.44 -3.21 -3.05
N LEU A 180 9.78 -3.16 -3.05
CA LEU A 180 10.59 -3.78 -2.00
C LEU A 180 10.32 -3.12 -0.65
N LEU A 181 10.31 -1.79 -0.57
CA LEU A 181 10.02 -1.06 0.67
C LEU A 181 8.59 -1.31 1.15
N PHE A 182 7.63 -1.37 0.23
CA PHE A 182 6.25 -1.76 0.52
C PHE A 182 6.17 -3.15 1.13
N GLY A 183 6.82 -4.15 0.51
CA GLY A 183 6.89 -5.50 1.06
C GLY A 183 7.56 -5.55 2.43
N LEU A 184 8.69 -4.87 2.61
CA LEU A 184 9.42 -4.84 3.88
C LEU A 184 8.61 -4.23 5.03
N LEU A 185 7.76 -3.24 4.75
CA LEU A 185 6.84 -2.70 5.75
C LEU A 185 5.88 -3.78 6.29
N HIS A 186 5.52 -4.77 5.48
CA HIS A 186 4.64 -5.86 5.90
C HIS A 186 5.34 -6.91 6.79
N TYR A 187 6.68 -6.92 6.82
CA TYR A 187 7.44 -7.78 7.75
C TYR A 187 7.13 -7.47 9.22
N VAL A 188 6.97 -6.18 9.54
CA VAL A 188 6.66 -5.74 10.92
C VAL A 188 5.19 -5.93 11.27
N ALA A 189 4.30 -5.96 10.28
CA ALA A 189 2.87 -6.16 10.47
C ALA A 189 2.48 -7.64 10.63
N GLY A 190 3.26 -8.57 10.06
CA GLY A 190 3.01 -10.00 10.19
C GLY A 190 3.47 -10.59 11.52
N THR A 191 2.75 -11.60 12.02
CA THR A 191 3.16 -12.40 13.19
C THR A 191 3.69 -13.78 12.76
N GLY A 192 4.36 -14.52 13.64
CA GLY A 192 4.94 -15.83 13.31
C GLY A 192 6.45 -15.80 13.04
N THR A 193 6.96 -16.87 12.44
CA THR A 193 8.39 -17.11 12.21
C THR A 193 8.98 -16.14 11.17
N PRO A 194 10.31 -15.91 11.17
CA PRO A 194 10.95 -15.08 10.15
C PRO A 194 10.67 -15.57 8.72
N ALA A 195 10.58 -16.88 8.49
CA ALA A 195 10.27 -17.43 7.18
C ALA A 195 8.86 -17.07 6.72
N GLU A 196 7.86 -17.20 7.59
CA GLU A 196 6.47 -16.86 7.30
C GLU A 196 6.28 -15.37 7.00
N LYS A 197 6.97 -14.51 7.76
CA LYS A 197 7.00 -13.07 7.50
C LYS A 197 7.65 -12.73 6.16
N LEU A 198 8.71 -13.44 5.77
CA LEU A 198 9.35 -13.25 4.45
C LEU A 198 8.43 -13.68 3.30
N VAL A 199 7.61 -14.71 3.48
CA VAL A 199 6.56 -15.06 2.51
C VAL A 199 5.56 -13.91 2.37
N TYR A 200 5.13 -13.30 3.48
CA TYR A 200 4.22 -12.15 3.42
C TYR A 200 4.85 -10.93 2.74
N VAL A 201 6.12 -10.65 3.03
CA VAL A 201 6.92 -9.63 2.31
C VAL A 201 6.94 -9.89 0.82
N ALA A 202 7.16 -11.14 0.39
CA ALA A 202 7.23 -11.49 -1.03
C ALA A 202 5.88 -11.32 -1.74
N VAL A 203 4.77 -11.69 -1.09
CA VAL A 203 3.41 -11.44 -1.57
C VAL A 203 3.19 -9.94 -1.72
N ALA A 204 3.39 -9.16 -0.65
CA ALA A 204 3.19 -7.72 -0.65
C ALA A 204 4.08 -7.00 -1.68
N ALA A 205 5.35 -7.38 -1.82
CA ALA A 205 6.23 -6.83 -2.84
C ALA A 205 5.74 -7.15 -4.27
N THR A 206 5.18 -8.35 -4.50
CA THR A 206 4.61 -8.74 -5.80
C THR A 206 3.39 -7.88 -6.16
N LEU A 207 2.49 -7.66 -5.20
CA LEU A 207 1.40 -6.69 -5.36
C LEU A 207 1.96 -5.30 -5.64
N GLY A 208 3.00 -4.93 -4.90
CA GLY A 208 3.66 -3.66 -5.04
C GLY A 208 4.18 -3.39 -6.46
N LEU A 209 4.76 -4.41 -7.10
CA LEU A 209 5.25 -4.34 -8.46
C LEU A 209 4.10 -4.06 -9.44
N GLY A 210 2.98 -4.76 -9.30
CA GLY A 210 1.81 -4.55 -10.15
C GLY A 210 1.20 -3.16 -9.97
N LEU A 211 1.06 -2.69 -8.74
CA LEU A 211 0.55 -1.34 -8.44
C LEU A 211 1.49 -0.24 -8.95
N GLY A 212 2.80 -0.39 -8.75
CA GLY A 212 3.79 0.55 -9.26
C GLY A 212 3.84 0.59 -10.79
N ALA A 213 3.70 -0.57 -11.45
CA ALA A 213 3.60 -0.65 -12.90
C ALA A 213 2.32 0.01 -13.44
N LEU A 214 1.18 -0.19 -12.77
CA LEU A 214 -0.08 0.46 -13.13
C LEU A 214 -0.01 1.98 -13.00
N TYR A 215 0.64 2.47 -11.95
CA TYR A 215 0.88 3.90 -11.75
C TYR A 215 1.69 4.53 -12.89
N GLU A 216 2.76 3.86 -13.35
CA GLU A 216 3.54 4.34 -14.51
C GLU A 216 2.78 4.18 -15.84
N TYR A 217 2.07 3.07 -16.01
CA TYR A 217 1.34 2.77 -17.25
C TYR A 217 0.16 3.70 -17.47
N THR A 218 -0.57 4.04 -16.40
CA THR A 218 -1.77 4.86 -16.49
C THR A 218 -1.51 6.35 -16.28
N ASP A 219 -0.31 6.73 -15.83
CA ASP A 219 -0.01 8.12 -15.50
C ASP A 219 -1.10 8.70 -14.56
N SER A 220 -1.44 7.94 -13.52
CA SER A 220 -2.45 8.33 -12.53
C SER A 220 -2.35 7.51 -11.25
N ILE A 221 -2.46 8.17 -10.10
CA ILE A 221 -2.58 7.48 -8.80
C ILE A 221 -3.96 6.86 -8.55
N ALA A 222 -5.01 7.28 -9.28
CA ALA A 222 -6.36 6.78 -9.05
C ALA A 222 -6.49 5.29 -9.39
N VAL A 223 -5.82 4.83 -10.46
CA VAL A 223 -5.86 3.43 -10.89
C VAL A 223 -5.25 2.47 -9.86
N PRO A 224 -4.00 2.65 -9.39
CA PRO A 224 -3.46 1.78 -8.35
C PRO A 224 -4.27 1.83 -7.05
N ILE A 225 -4.83 2.98 -6.65
CA ILE A 225 -5.72 3.06 -5.48
C ILE A 225 -6.94 2.14 -5.64
N VAL A 226 -7.62 2.20 -6.79
CA VAL A 226 -8.80 1.35 -7.04
C VAL A 226 -8.40 -0.12 -7.12
N VAL A 227 -7.30 -0.45 -7.79
CA VAL A 227 -6.82 -1.84 -7.91
C VAL A 227 -6.41 -2.41 -6.55
N HIS A 228 -5.71 -1.62 -5.73
CA HIS A 228 -5.31 -2.00 -4.39
C HIS A 228 -6.55 -2.19 -3.49
N GLY A 229 -7.47 -1.23 -3.48
CA GLY A 229 -8.73 -1.35 -2.74
C GLY A 229 -9.53 -2.59 -3.14
N ALA A 230 -9.56 -2.93 -4.44
CA ALA A 230 -10.22 -4.13 -4.94
C ALA A 230 -9.53 -5.42 -4.49
N TYR A 231 -8.20 -5.47 -4.51
CA TYR A 231 -7.46 -6.60 -3.97
C TYR A 231 -7.79 -6.82 -2.49
N ASN A 232 -7.75 -5.75 -1.68
CA ASN A 232 -8.06 -5.83 -0.26
C ASN A 232 -9.52 -6.22 -0.01
N ALA A 233 -10.46 -5.67 -0.79
CA ALA A 233 -11.87 -6.03 -0.70
C ALA A 233 -12.12 -7.52 -0.94
N VAL A 234 -11.42 -8.14 -1.90
CA VAL A 234 -11.46 -9.59 -2.11
C VAL A 234 -10.93 -10.34 -0.90
N GLN A 235 -9.77 -9.94 -0.36
CA GLN A 235 -9.20 -10.57 0.84
C GLN A 235 -10.15 -10.46 2.04
N PHE A 236 -10.71 -9.28 2.31
CA PHE A 236 -11.68 -9.10 3.39
C PHE A 236 -12.97 -9.89 3.16
N GLY A 237 -13.44 -10.00 1.92
CA GLY A 237 -14.58 -10.85 1.58
C GLY A 237 -14.34 -12.33 1.89
N VAL A 238 -13.16 -12.85 1.51
CA VAL A 238 -12.76 -14.22 1.84
C VAL A 238 -12.70 -14.42 3.36
N GLN A 239 -12.07 -13.49 4.09
CA GLN A 239 -11.96 -13.57 5.55
C GLN A 239 -13.32 -13.50 6.25
N TYR A 240 -14.26 -12.72 5.73
CA TYR A 240 -15.63 -12.69 6.25
C TYR A 240 -16.34 -14.04 6.10
N VAL A 241 -16.23 -14.66 4.93
CA VAL A 241 -16.83 -15.98 4.67
C VAL A 241 -16.19 -17.03 5.57
N GLU A 242 -14.86 -17.07 5.67
CA GLU A 242 -14.13 -17.99 6.55
C GLU A 242 -14.53 -17.82 8.03
N ALA A 243 -14.63 -16.59 8.51
CA ALA A 243 -14.96 -16.30 9.91
C ALA A 243 -16.44 -16.56 10.28
N THR A 244 -17.33 -16.62 9.29
CA THR A 244 -18.78 -16.86 9.49
C THR A 244 -19.23 -18.27 9.13
N GLY A 245 -18.41 -19.02 8.39
CA GLY A 245 -18.74 -20.37 7.91
C GLY A 245 -19.80 -20.40 6.81
N LEU A 246 -19.92 -19.31 6.04
CA LEU A 246 -20.81 -19.20 4.88
C LEU A 246 -20.26 -19.91 3.63
#